data_AF-X1UIS8-F1
#
_entry.id   AF-X1UIS8-F1
#
_cell.length_a   1.000
_cell.length_b   1.000
_cell.length_c   1.000
_cell.angle_alpha   90.00
_cell.angle_beta   90.00
_cell.angle_gamma   90.00
#
_symmetry.space_group_name_H-M   'P 1'
#
loop_
_entity.id
_entity.type
_entity.pdbx_description
1 polymer ?
#
loop_
_entity_poly.entity_id
_entity_poly.type
_entity_poly.pdbx_seq_one_letter_code
_entity_poly.pdbx_strand_id
1 'polypeptide(L)'
;IRPWRCECCGGNFIVSLMFDEAVEGFDGFSVSLPARRYGKETFLAKLKAAAEEGLSELLEIEGEERERWLQRQEEGKAVSALISEIKSEIGLLP
;
A
#
# COMPACT_ATOMS: atom_id res chain seq x y z
N ILE A 1 16.83 -4.45 11.44
CA ILE A 1 15.65 -5.13 12.05
C ILE A 1 15.51 -4.71 13.52
N ARG A 2 14.56 -3.83 13.83
CA ARG A 2 14.17 -3.43 15.20
C ARG A 2 13.45 -4.56 15.96
N PRO A 3 13.31 -4.47 17.30
CA PRO A 3 12.53 -5.45 18.07
C PRO A 3 11.08 -5.54 17.56
N TRP A 4 10.62 -6.76 17.29
CA TRP A 4 9.24 -7.07 16.90
C TRP A 4 8.37 -7.21 18.16
N ARG A 5 7.14 -6.70 18.10
CA ARG A 5 6.16 -6.81 19.20
C ARG A 5 5.14 -7.88 18.83
N CYS A 6 4.84 -8.77 19.77
CA CYS A 6 3.84 -9.82 19.63
C CYS A 6 2.67 -9.51 20.58
N GLU A 7 1.48 -9.28 20.04
CA GLU A 7 0.26 -9.10 20.82
C GLU A 7 -0.75 -10.21 20.47
N CYS A 8 -1.33 -10.85 21.49
CA CYS A 8 -2.33 -11.89 21.34
C CYS A 8 -3.72 -11.25 21.25
N CYS A 9 -4.33 -11.26 20.07
CA CYS A 9 -5.66 -10.69 19.84
C CYS A 9 -6.57 -11.74 19.21
N GLY A 10 -7.64 -12.15 19.90
CA GLY A 10 -8.70 -12.99 19.33
C GLY A 10 -8.25 -14.37 18.79
N GLY A 11 -7.20 -14.97 19.36
CA GLY A 11 -6.68 -16.25 18.87
C GLY A 11 -5.69 -16.13 17.71
N ASN A 12 -5.17 -14.93 17.44
CA ASN A 12 -4.07 -14.67 16.51
C ASN A 12 -2.89 -13.97 17.21
N PHE A 13 -1.68 -14.21 16.69
CA PHE A 13 -0.45 -13.46 16.96
C PHE A 13 -0.26 -12.42 15.87
N ILE A 14 -0.18 -11.16 16.27
CA ILE A 14 0.18 -10.08 15.36
C ILE A 14 1.69 -9.88 15.46
N VAL A 15 2.38 -9.94 14.32
CA VAL A 15 3.81 -9.65 14.20
C VAL A 15 3.99 -8.44 13.31
N SER A 16 4.47 -7.35 13.89
CA SER A 16 4.82 -6.14 13.14
C SER A 16 6.25 -6.24 12.62
N LEU A 17 6.40 -6.16 11.30
CA LEU A 17 7.65 -6.14 10.57
C LEU A 17 7.94 -4.70 10.16
N MET A 18 8.99 -4.13 10.74
CA MET A 18 9.42 -2.76 10.44
C MET A 18 10.60 -2.80 9.47
N PHE A 19 10.57 -1.93 8.47
CA PHE A 19 11.70 -1.77 7.56
C PHE A 19 12.79 -0.91 8.21
N ASP A 20 14.04 -1.13 7.83
CA ASP A 20 15.15 -0.29 8.29
C ASP A 20 15.15 1.08 7.58
N GLU A 21 14.60 1.14 6.36
CA GLU A 21 14.31 2.34 5.57
C GLU A 21 12.89 2.24 4.99
N ALA A 22 12.18 3.36 4.86
CA ALA A 22 10.81 3.34 4.32
C ALA A 22 10.81 2.88 2.86
N VAL A 23 9.97 1.90 2.55
CA VAL A 23 9.80 1.35 1.21
C VAL A 23 8.47 1.86 0.67
N GLU A 24 8.52 2.61 -0.44
CA GLU A 24 7.32 3.21 -1.08
C GLU A 24 6.40 3.94 -0.09
N GLY A 25 6.99 4.64 0.88
CA GLY A 25 6.24 5.40 1.89
C GLY A 25 5.68 4.58 3.06
N PHE A 26 5.92 3.26 3.10
CA PHE A 26 5.59 2.41 4.23
C PHE A 26 6.78 2.24 5.20
N ASP A 27 6.54 2.46 6.51
CA ASP A 27 7.54 2.22 7.57
C ASP A 27 7.61 0.74 8.01
N GLY A 28 6.63 -0.06 7.59
CA GLY A 28 6.47 -1.45 7.97
C GLY A 28 5.03 -1.91 7.77
N PHE A 29 4.79 -3.18 8.07
CA PHE A 29 3.47 -3.78 7.99
C PHE A 29 3.33 -4.88 9.03
N SER A 30 2.09 -5.30 9.30
CA SER A 30 1.82 -6.33 10.31
C SER A 30 1.18 -7.55 9.67
N VAL A 31 1.64 -8.72 10.10
CA VAL A 31 1.09 -10.00 9.68
C VAL A 31 0.41 -10.68 10.86
N SER A 32 -0.74 -11.29 10.59
CA SER A 32 -1.53 -12.02 11.58
C SER A 32 -1.38 -13.52 11.36
N LEU A 33 -0.90 -14.24 12.36
CA LEU A 33 -0.78 -15.69 12.34
C LEU A 33 -1.69 -16.32 13.40
N PRO A 34 -2.32 -17.48 13.14
CA PRO A 34 -3.12 -18.17 14.15
C PRO A 34 -2.33 -18.48 15.42
N ALA A 35 -2.91 -18.23 16.58
CA ALA A 35 -2.30 -18.51 17.87
C ALA A 35 -2.34 -20.01 18.20
N ARG A 36 -1.31 -20.73 17.75
CA ARG A 36 -1.09 -22.15 18.04
C ARG A 36 0.37 -22.42 18.35
N ARG A 37 0.66 -23.62 18.87
CA ARG A 37 2.05 -24.07 19.04
C ARG A 37 2.69 -24.29 17.67
N TYR A 38 3.79 -23.58 17.44
CA TYR A 38 4.64 -23.77 16.28
C TYR A 38 6.02 -24.25 16.72
N GLY A 39 6.64 -25.14 15.94
CA GLY A 39 8.09 -25.26 15.96
C GLY A 39 8.72 -23.99 15.41
N LYS A 40 9.92 -23.61 15.89
CA LYS A 40 10.60 -22.37 15.50
C LYS A 40 10.69 -22.20 13.97
N GLU A 41 11.13 -23.24 13.25
CA GLU A 41 11.27 -23.20 11.80
C GLU A 41 9.92 -23.07 11.09
N THR A 42 8.91 -23.79 11.55
CA THR A 42 7.55 -23.69 11.01
C THR A 42 6.95 -22.31 11.22
N PHE A 43 7.21 -21.69 12.38
CA PHE A 43 6.78 -20.32 12.66
C PHE A 43 7.44 -19.33 11.70
N LEU A 44 8.77 -19.39 11.55
CA LEU A 44 9.51 -18.50 10.66
C LEU A 44 9.10 -18.68 9.20
N ALA A 45 8.89 -19.91 8.74
CA ALA A 45 8.44 -20.18 7.37
C ALA A 45 7.05 -19.60 7.10
N LYS A 46 6.10 -19.77 8.03
CA LYS A 46 4.75 -19.19 7.92
C LYS A 46 4.76 -17.67 8.01
N LEU A 47 5.57 -17.11 8.90
CA LEU A 47 5.74 -15.68 9.04
C LEU A 47 6.29 -15.07 7.75
N LYS A 48 7.32 -15.69 7.18
CA LYS A 48 7.91 -15.27 5.91
C LYS A 48 6.89 -15.31 4.76
N ALA A 49 6.17 -16.42 4.62
CA ALA A 49 5.15 -16.55 3.56
C ALA A 49 4.05 -15.49 3.69
N ALA A 50 3.50 -15.30 4.90
CA ALA A 50 2.49 -14.28 5.16
C ALA A 50 3.04 -12.85 4.94
N ALA A 51 4.34 -12.65 5.21
CA ALA A 51 5.00 -11.37 4.99
C ALA A 51 5.17 -11.06 3.51
N GLU A 52 5.59 -12.04 2.71
CA GLU A 52 5.73 -11.90 1.26
C GLU A 52 4.38 -11.64 0.59
N GLU A 53 3.34 -12.36 0.99
CA GLU A 53 1.96 -12.17 0.49
C GLU A 53 1.43 -10.77 0.84
N GLY A 54 1.47 -10.40 2.12
CA GLY A 54 0.96 -9.10 2.57
C GLY A 54 1.74 -7.91 2.02
N LEU A 55 3.05 -8.05 1.79
CA LEU A 55 3.84 -7.00 1.13
C LEU A 55 3.47 -6.87 -0.35
N SER A 56 3.26 -7.98 -1.06
CA SER A 56 2.84 -7.96 -2.45
C SER A 56 1.49 -7.25 -2.61
N GLU A 57 0.51 -7.58 -1.76
CA GLU A 57 -0.81 -6.92 -1.78
C GLU A 57 -0.71 -5.41 -1.52
N LEU A 58 0.11 -4.99 -0.56
CA LEU A 58 0.31 -3.56 -0.26
C LEU A 58 0.89 -2.80 -1.45
N LEU A 59 1.92 -3.36 -2.10
CA LEU A 59 2.55 -2.74 -3.26
C LEU A 59 1.61 -2.72 -4.49
N GLU A 60 0.79 -3.76 -4.67
CA GLU A 60 -0.24 -3.77 -5.73
C GLU A 60 -1.27 -2.67 -5.52
N ILE A 61 -1.80 -2.52 -4.29
CA ILE A 61 -2.77 -1.48 -3.96
C ILE A 61 -2.19 -0.08 -4.19
N GLU A 62 -0.94 0.17 -3.76
CA GLU A 62 -0.28 1.46 -3.99
C GLU A 62 -0.06 1.72 -5.48
N GLY A 63 0.35 0.70 -6.25
CA GLY A 63 0.50 0.76 -7.70
C GLY A 63 -0.80 1.17 -8.40
N GLU A 64 -1.92 0.53 -8.04
CA GLU A 64 -3.25 0.84 -8.58
C GLU A 64 -3.74 2.24 -8.16
N GLU A 65 -3.48 2.66 -6.92
CA GLU A 65 -3.82 4.01 -6.48
C GLU A 65 -3.02 5.09 -7.22
N ARG A 66 -1.74 4.83 -7.46
CA ARG A 66 -0.86 5.71 -8.23
C ARG A 66 -1.31 5.82 -9.68
N GLU A 67 -1.67 4.70 -10.31
CA GLU A 67 -2.20 4.69 -11.68
C GLU A 67 -3.52 5.48 -11.78
N ARG A 68 -4.46 5.23 -10.86
CA ARG A 68 -5.72 5.99 -10.79
C ARG A 68 -5.51 7.48 -10.53
N TRP A 69 -4.48 7.85 -9.78
CA TRP A 69 -4.13 9.25 -9.55
C TRP A 69 -3.57 9.90 -10.82
N LEU A 70 -2.68 9.21 -11.55
CA LEU A 70 -2.14 9.67 -12.83
C LEU A 70 -3.24 9.84 -13.87
N GLN A 71 -4.17 8.89 -13.98
CA GLN A 71 -5.29 8.97 -14.91
C GLN A 71 -6.18 10.20 -14.63
N ARG A 72 -6.49 10.48 -13.36
CA ARG A 72 -7.24 11.69 -12.98
C ARG A 72 -6.51 12.99 -13.29
N GLN A 73 -5.19 13.01 -13.17
CA GLN A 73 -4.37 14.17 -13.57
C GLN A 73 -4.44 14.42 -15.08
N GLU A 74 -4.40 13.35 -15.87
CA GLU A 74 -4.47 13.44 -17.32
C GLU A 74 -5.87 13.88 -17.80
N GLU A 75 -6.93 13.32 -17.22
CA GLU A 75 -8.32 13.77 -17.43
C GLU A 75 -8.50 15.25 -17.03
N GLY A 76 -7.94 15.67 -15.89
CA GLY A 76 -8.00 17.07 -15.45
C GLY A 76 -7.34 18.03 -16.45
N LYS A 77 -6.22 17.63 -17.06
CA LYS A 77 -5.56 18.40 -18.13
C LYS A 77 -6.41 18.46 -19.40
N ALA A 78 -7.02 17.34 -19.79
CA ALA A 78 -7.90 17.28 -20.96
C ALA A 78 -9.15 18.17 -20.78
N VAL A 79 -9.78 18.12 -19.60
CA VAL A 79 -10.91 18.99 -19.25
C VAL A 79 -10.48 20.46 -19.25
N SER A 80 -9.31 20.78 -18.70
CA SER A 80 -8.80 22.15 -18.71
C SER A 80 -8.53 22.66 -20.13
N ALA A 81 -8.04 21.81 -21.03
CA ALA A 81 -7.82 22.17 -22.44
C ALA A 81 -9.15 22.45 -23.15
N LEU A 82 -10.15 21.59 -22.97
CA LEU A 82 -11.52 21.76 -23.48
C LEU A 82 -12.18 23.06 -22.98
N ILE A 83 -12.03 23.38 -21.69
CA ILE A 83 -12.53 24.64 -21.13
C ILE A 83 -11.85 25.84 -21.79
N SER A 84 -10.55 25.75 -22.08
CA SER A 84 -9.80 26.80 -22.78
C SER A 84 -10.30 27.01 -24.21
N GLU A 85 -10.56 25.91 -24.94
CA GLU A 85 -11.08 25.91 -26.30
C GLU A 85 -12.49 26.52 -26.36
N ILE A 86 -13.40 26.08 -25.47
CA ILE A 86 -14.75 26.65 -25.36
C ILE A 86 -14.69 28.15 -25.06
N LYS A 87 -13.84 28.58 -24.10
CA LYS A 87 -13.66 30.01 -23.79
C LYS A 87 -13.15 30.81 -24.98
N SER A 88 -12.31 30.22 -25.83
CA SER A 88 -11.85 30.82 -27.08
C SER A 88 -13.00 30.99 -28.07
N GLU A 89 -13.83 29.96 -28.26
CA GLU A 89 -14.93 30.00 -29.22
C GLU A 89 -16.03 31.00 -28.84
N ILE A 90 -16.31 31.16 -27.54
CA ILE A 90 -17.34 32.08 -27.05
C ILE A 90 -16.81 33.48 -26.72
N GLY A 91 -15.55 33.78 -27.03
CA GLY A 91 -14.96 35.11 -26.86
C GLY A 91 -14.76 35.53 -25.39
N LEU A 92 -14.56 34.57 -24.49
CA LEU A 92 -14.33 34.79 -23.05
C LEU A 92 -12.86 34.59 -22.62
N LEU A 93 -11.94 34.46 -23.57
CA LEU A 93 -10.51 34.64 -23.29
C LEU A 93 -10.19 36.15 -23.25
N PRO A 94 -9.32 36.62 -22.34
CA PRO A 94 -8.81 37.99 -22.38
C PRO A 94 -8.01 38.28 -23.66
#